data_AF-A0A6G1HDU8-F1
#
_entry.id   AF-A0A6G1HDU8-F1
#
_cell.length_a   1.000
_cell.length_b   1.000
_cell.length_c   1.000
_cell.angle_alpha   90.00
_cell.angle_beta   90.00
_cell.angle_gamma   90.00
#
_symmetry.space_group_name_H-M   'P 1'
#
loop_
_entity.id
_entity.type
_entity.pdbx_description
1 polymer ?
#
loop_
_entity_poly.entity_id
_entity_poly.type
_entity_poly.pdbx_seq_one_letter_code
_entity_poly.pdbx_strand_id
1 'polypeptide(L)'
;DEKNEVDDDDGEENQDGDTTEATSDLSSEADSDASSTFLSETSTAAARRKKRNDPSVFATSISKILSSKLSTSKRADPVLSRSKSATDASRALADSKLDAKARAKLRAEKREALNKGRVTDVLGTENVETSTAEIVELEKRLRKTAQRGVVKLFNAVRAAQVKGEEAQREVRRAGVVGMANREEKVNEMSKQGFLELLTGSG
;
A
#
# COMPACT_ATOMS: atom_id res chain seq x y z
N ASP A 1 9.35 18.93 -37.67
CA ASP A 1 9.54 19.67 -36.41
C ASP A 1 9.01 18.80 -35.28
N GLU A 2 9.87 17.98 -34.68
CA GLU A 2 10.81 18.37 -33.59
C GLU A 2 10.03 18.89 -32.37
N LYS A 3 10.21 18.45 -31.13
CA LYS A 3 11.15 17.53 -30.46
C LYS A 3 10.68 17.44 -28.99
N ASN A 4 10.88 16.26 -28.37
CA ASN A 4 11.30 15.98 -26.97
C ASN A 4 10.50 16.56 -25.77
N GLU A 5 10.38 15.94 -24.59
CA GLU A 5 11.15 14.91 -23.85
C GLU A 5 10.23 14.40 -22.69
N VAL A 6 10.08 13.09 -22.45
CA VAL A 6 10.77 12.20 -21.46
C VAL A 6 10.30 12.34 -20.00
N ASP A 7 9.78 11.23 -19.44
CA ASP A 7 10.12 10.65 -18.12
C ASP A 7 9.30 9.35 -17.97
N ASP A 8 9.91 8.18 -18.16
CA ASP A 8 10.43 7.27 -17.11
C ASP A 8 9.31 6.64 -16.26
N ASP A 9 8.81 5.49 -16.72
CA ASP A 9 8.13 4.51 -15.86
C ASP A 9 9.00 3.26 -15.83
N ASP A 10 10.02 3.35 -14.99
CA ASP A 10 11.00 2.32 -14.68
C ASP A 10 10.31 1.21 -13.87
N GLY A 11 10.58 -0.04 -14.26
CA GLY A 11 9.80 -1.19 -13.86
C GLY A 11 10.07 -1.70 -12.46
N GLU A 12 9.04 -2.27 -11.83
CA GLU A 12 9.19 -3.29 -10.79
C GLU A 12 8.11 -4.38 -10.93
N GLU A 13 8.35 -5.33 -11.84
CA GLU A 13 7.78 -6.66 -11.75
C GLU A 13 8.41 -7.38 -10.55
N ASN A 14 7.69 -7.43 -9.42
CA ASN A 14 8.05 -8.25 -8.27
C ASN A 14 7.91 -9.75 -8.63
N GLN A 15 8.94 -10.31 -9.27
CA GLN A 15 9.20 -11.75 -9.34
C GLN A 15 9.89 -12.19 -8.05
N ASP A 16 9.12 -12.53 -7.02
CA ASP A 16 9.62 -13.31 -5.89
C ASP A 16 9.77 -14.78 -6.33
N GLY A 17 10.92 -15.07 -6.94
CA GLY A 17 11.43 -16.42 -7.13
C GLY A 17 11.95 -16.98 -5.82
N ASP A 18 11.09 -17.61 -5.03
CA ASP A 18 11.49 -18.50 -3.94
C ASP A 18 11.72 -19.92 -4.52
N THR A 19 12.85 -20.09 -5.19
CA THR A 19 13.41 -21.41 -5.51
C THR A 19 14.32 -21.86 -4.37
N THR A 20 13.73 -22.30 -3.26
CA THR A 20 14.48 -23.11 -2.28
C THR A 20 14.59 -24.55 -2.80
N GLU A 21 15.73 -24.81 -3.44
CA GLU A 21 16.30 -26.14 -3.66
C GLU A 21 16.31 -26.95 -2.35
N ALA A 22 15.33 -27.84 -2.19
CA ALA A 22 15.34 -28.84 -1.14
C ALA A 22 16.08 -30.09 -1.66
N THR A 23 17.41 -30.08 -1.55
CA THR A 23 18.23 -31.29 -1.66
C THR A 23 18.03 -32.14 -0.41
N SER A 24 17.03 -33.01 -0.42
CA SER A 24 16.92 -34.07 0.59
C SER A 24 17.78 -35.27 0.19
N ASP A 25 19.09 -35.15 0.41
CA ASP A 25 19.97 -36.30 0.60
C ASP A 25 19.70 -36.84 2.00
N LEU A 26 18.88 -37.89 2.08
CA LEU A 26 18.74 -38.69 3.29
C LEU A 26 19.20 -40.10 2.97
N SER A 27 20.46 -40.30 3.36
CA SER A 27 21.21 -41.53 3.33
C SER A 27 20.43 -42.68 3.97
N SER A 28 20.55 -43.84 3.33
CA SER A 28 20.04 -45.13 3.78
C SER A 28 20.78 -45.61 5.03
N GLU A 29 20.20 -45.43 6.21
CA GLU A 29 20.66 -46.12 7.42
C GLU A 29 19.89 -47.43 7.58
N ALA A 30 20.55 -48.51 7.17
CA ALA A 30 20.15 -49.88 7.43
C ALA A 30 20.46 -50.22 8.89
N ASP A 31 19.43 -50.29 9.73
CA ASP A 31 19.60 -50.76 11.10
C ASP A 31 19.51 -52.30 11.15
N SER A 32 20.69 -52.91 11.06
CA SER A 32 20.92 -54.32 11.30
C SER A 32 21.12 -54.57 12.80
N ASP A 33 20.06 -54.86 13.54
CA ASP A 33 20.20 -55.37 14.92
C ASP A 33 20.40 -56.89 14.89
N ALA A 34 21.67 -57.28 14.76
CA ALA A 34 22.18 -58.60 15.03
C ALA A 34 22.97 -58.59 16.35
N SER A 35 22.27 -58.64 17.48
CA SER A 35 22.90 -59.01 18.75
C SER A 35 22.75 -60.51 19.01
N SER A 36 23.89 -61.18 18.96
CA SER A 36 24.09 -62.60 19.20
C SER A 36 24.00 -63.00 20.68
N THR A 37 23.64 -64.27 20.88
CA THR A 37 24.08 -65.15 21.99
C THR A 37 23.64 -64.83 23.43
N PHE A 38 22.52 -65.43 23.84
CA PHE A 38 22.46 -66.18 25.09
C PHE A 38 21.90 -67.58 24.84
N LEU A 39 22.79 -68.57 24.95
CA LEU A 39 22.50 -69.99 24.94
C LEU A 39 21.70 -70.34 26.20
N SER A 40 20.49 -70.89 26.03
CA SER A 40 19.91 -71.79 27.03
C SER A 40 19.09 -72.86 26.32
N GLU A 41 19.72 -74.01 26.23
CA GLU A 41 19.24 -75.26 25.69
C GLU A 41 18.23 -75.89 26.65
N THR A 42 16.94 -75.93 26.28
CA THR A 42 16.00 -77.00 26.69
C THR A 42 14.59 -76.80 26.15
N SER A 43 14.05 -77.90 25.62
CA SER A 43 12.65 -78.17 25.27
C SER A 43 12.11 -77.59 23.95
N THR A 44 12.32 -78.41 22.93
CA THR A 44 11.43 -78.69 21.79
C THR A 44 9.94 -78.40 22.06
N ALA A 45 9.47 -77.24 21.64
CA ALA A 45 8.11 -77.04 21.13
C ALA A 45 8.08 -75.75 20.31
N ALA A 46 8.43 -75.85 19.03
CA ALA A 46 8.10 -74.82 18.06
C ALA A 46 6.58 -74.67 18.03
N ALA A 47 6.06 -73.73 18.83
CA ALA A 47 4.65 -73.39 18.86
C ALA A 47 4.28 -72.82 17.48
N ARG A 48 3.82 -73.70 16.59
CA ARG A 48 3.16 -73.35 15.34
C ARG A 48 2.15 -72.26 15.67
N ARG A 49 2.40 -71.03 15.19
CA ARG A 49 1.45 -69.91 15.32
C ARG A 49 0.13 -70.41 14.75
N LYS A 50 -0.83 -70.76 15.61
CA LYS A 50 -2.16 -71.22 15.18
C LYS A 50 -2.71 -70.14 14.26
N LYS A 51 -3.11 -70.54 13.05
CA LYS A 51 -3.72 -69.64 12.07
C LYS A 51 -4.88 -68.95 12.79
N ARG A 52 -4.92 -67.63 12.70
CA ARG A 52 -5.74 -66.71 13.52
C ARG A 52 -7.24 -66.77 13.21
N ASN A 53 -7.75 -67.93 12.79
CA ASN A 53 -9.13 -68.13 12.35
C ASN A 53 -9.79 -69.31 13.09
N ASP A 54 -9.57 -69.38 14.40
CA ASP A 54 -10.37 -70.24 15.28
C ASP A 54 -11.46 -69.37 15.92
N PRO A 55 -12.76 -69.65 15.70
CA PRO A 55 -13.86 -68.81 16.19
C PRO A 55 -13.92 -68.72 17.72
N SER A 56 -13.41 -69.73 18.43
CA SER A 56 -13.33 -69.76 19.90
C SER A 56 -12.29 -68.77 20.46
N VAL A 57 -11.16 -68.59 19.76
CA VAL A 57 -10.11 -67.63 20.14
C VAL A 57 -10.58 -66.20 19.86
N PHE A 58 -11.32 -66.00 18.76
CA PHE A 58 -11.96 -64.74 18.42
C PHE A 58 -13.05 -64.35 19.43
N ALA A 59 -13.93 -65.29 19.81
CA ALA A 59 -14.93 -65.04 20.85
C ALA A 59 -14.26 -64.68 22.19
N THR A 60 -13.20 -65.40 22.57
CA THR A 60 -12.45 -65.12 23.81
C THR A 60 -11.75 -63.75 23.78
N SER A 61 -11.22 -63.33 22.62
CA SER A 61 -10.59 -62.00 22.49
C SER A 61 -11.63 -60.88 22.53
N ILE A 62 -12.81 -61.06 21.93
CA ILE A 62 -13.93 -60.12 22.02
C ILE A 62 -14.42 -60.01 23.47
N SER A 63 -14.66 -61.12 24.17
CA SER A 63 -15.07 -61.08 25.58
C SER A 63 -14.03 -60.39 26.47
N LYS A 64 -12.73 -60.55 26.19
CA LYS A 64 -11.65 -59.82 26.89
C LYS A 64 -11.62 -58.33 26.56
N ILE A 65 -11.88 -57.94 25.31
CA ILE A 65 -11.94 -56.53 24.90
C ILE A 65 -13.14 -55.84 25.54
N LEU A 66 -14.30 -56.50 25.54
CA LEU A 66 -15.55 -55.99 26.11
C LEU A 66 -15.53 -55.91 27.65
N SER A 67 -14.80 -56.82 28.32
CA SER A 67 -14.64 -56.80 29.78
C SER A 67 -13.56 -55.84 30.28
N SER A 68 -12.68 -55.36 29.39
CA SER A 68 -11.62 -54.40 29.74
C SER A 68 -12.15 -52.96 29.74
N LYS A 69 -11.81 -52.18 30.78
CA LYS A 69 -12.17 -50.77 30.89
C LYS A 69 -11.04 -49.88 30.36
N LEU A 70 -11.37 -48.88 29.55
CA LEU A 70 -10.38 -47.88 29.09
C LEU A 70 -10.01 -46.92 30.24
N SER A 71 -8.71 -46.60 30.33
CA SER A 71 -8.21 -45.52 31.19
C SER A 71 -8.82 -44.18 30.78
N THR A 72 -9.00 -43.25 31.73
CA THR A 72 -9.68 -41.96 31.54
C THR A 72 -9.12 -41.15 30.37
N SER A 73 -7.79 -41.11 30.20
CA SER A 73 -7.13 -40.43 29.08
C SER A 73 -7.50 -41.00 27.71
N LYS A 74 -7.83 -42.29 27.63
CA LYS A 74 -8.18 -42.99 26.38
C LYS A 74 -9.68 -42.96 26.05
N ARG A 75 -10.50 -42.29 26.88
CA ARG A 75 -11.95 -42.17 26.68
C ARG A 75 -12.36 -41.11 25.68
N ALA A 76 -11.44 -40.19 25.32
CA ALA A 76 -11.69 -39.19 24.29
C ALA A 76 -11.96 -39.86 22.94
N ASP A 77 -11.12 -40.82 22.54
CA ASP A 77 -11.25 -41.59 21.29
C ASP A 77 -11.20 -43.10 21.55
N PRO A 78 -12.30 -43.71 22.03
CA PRO A 78 -12.29 -45.10 22.50
C PRO A 78 -12.02 -46.11 21.37
N VAL A 79 -12.47 -45.81 20.14
CA VAL A 79 -12.33 -46.68 18.96
C VAL A 79 -10.89 -46.76 18.46
N LEU A 80 -10.14 -45.65 18.55
CA LEU A 80 -8.77 -45.53 18.04
C LEU A 80 -7.69 -45.62 19.14
N SER A 81 -8.10 -45.77 20.40
CA SER A 81 -7.21 -45.78 21.58
C SER A 81 -6.18 -46.92 21.65
N ARG A 82 -6.35 -47.96 20.83
CA ARG A 82 -5.51 -49.17 20.83
C ARG A 82 -4.48 -49.18 19.73
N SER A 83 -4.64 -48.41 18.65
CA SER A 83 -3.67 -48.28 17.59
C SER A 83 -2.64 -47.20 17.94
N LYS A 84 -1.37 -47.60 18.03
CA LYS A 84 -0.26 -46.66 18.29
C LYS A 84 -0.17 -45.57 17.21
N SER A 85 -0.32 -45.96 15.94
CA SER A 85 -0.31 -45.02 14.82
C SER A 85 -1.40 -43.95 14.90
N ALA A 86 -2.61 -44.30 15.37
CA ALA A 86 -3.69 -43.33 15.52
C ALA A 86 -3.46 -42.38 16.71
N THR A 87 -2.86 -42.88 17.80
CA THR A 87 -2.50 -42.02 18.95
C THR A 87 -1.35 -41.08 18.62
N ASP A 88 -0.39 -41.51 17.81
CA ASP A 88 0.73 -40.67 17.40
C ASP A 88 0.26 -39.62 16.38
N ALA A 89 -0.65 -40.00 15.47
CA ALA A 89 -1.30 -39.05 14.56
C ALA A 89 -2.13 -38.00 15.29
N SER A 90 -2.92 -38.37 16.30
CA SER A 90 -3.72 -37.40 17.05
C SER A 90 -2.86 -36.44 17.89
N ARG A 91 -1.74 -36.93 18.45
CA ARG A 91 -0.72 -36.11 19.11
C ARG A 91 -0.06 -35.14 18.14
N ALA A 92 0.41 -35.61 16.98
CA ALA A 92 0.99 -34.75 15.95
C ALA A 92 0.02 -33.65 15.47
N LEU A 93 -1.28 -33.96 15.36
CA LEU A 93 -2.31 -32.96 15.04
C LEU A 93 -2.56 -31.96 16.19
N ALA A 94 -2.45 -32.39 17.44
CA ALA A 94 -2.55 -31.49 18.58
C ALA A 94 -1.33 -30.56 18.66
N ASP A 95 -0.12 -31.13 18.48
CA ASP A 95 1.15 -30.41 18.52
C ASP A 95 1.22 -29.39 17.38
N SER A 96 0.86 -29.76 16.15
CA SER A 96 0.81 -28.80 15.03
C SER A 96 -0.16 -27.63 15.25
N LYS A 97 -1.29 -27.85 15.94
CA LYS A 97 -2.22 -26.78 16.32
C LYS A 97 -1.61 -25.87 17.40
N LEU A 98 -0.87 -26.43 18.35
CA LEU A 98 -0.19 -25.65 19.38
C LEU A 98 0.97 -24.84 18.78
N ASP A 99 1.74 -25.43 17.88
CA ASP A 99 2.82 -24.77 17.15
C ASP A 99 2.29 -23.63 16.26
N ALA A 100 1.17 -23.84 15.57
CA ALA A 100 0.52 -22.80 14.78
C ALA A 100 0.09 -21.60 15.66
N LYS A 101 -0.48 -21.88 16.85
CA LYS A 101 -0.84 -20.83 17.83
C LYS A 101 0.38 -20.12 18.38
N ALA A 102 1.45 -20.83 18.70
CA ALA A 102 2.70 -20.25 19.16
C ALA A 102 3.32 -19.32 18.10
N ARG A 103 3.39 -19.79 16.84
CA ARG A 103 3.86 -18.98 15.71
C ARG A 103 3.00 -17.74 15.48
N ALA A 104 1.67 -17.86 15.60
CA ALA A 104 0.76 -16.72 15.47
C ALA A 104 1.02 -15.65 16.55
N LYS A 105 1.23 -16.07 17.81
CA LYS A 105 1.60 -15.16 18.90
C LYS A 105 2.94 -14.45 18.64
N LEU A 106 3.97 -15.20 18.23
CA LEU A 106 5.26 -14.59 17.88
C LEU A 106 5.16 -13.58 16.74
N ARG A 107 4.30 -13.81 15.74
CA ARG A 107 4.05 -12.84 14.67
C ARG A 107 3.33 -11.59 15.18
N ALA A 108 2.34 -11.76 16.06
CA ALA A 108 1.63 -10.64 16.67
C ALA A 108 2.58 -9.77 17.49
N GLU A 109 3.40 -10.38 18.37
CA GLU A 109 4.40 -9.68 19.17
C GLU A 109 5.43 -8.94 18.30
N LYS A 110 5.91 -9.55 17.21
CA LYS A 110 6.78 -8.89 16.24
C LYS A 110 6.10 -7.69 15.59
N ARG A 111 4.83 -7.84 15.19
CA ARG A 111 4.06 -6.73 14.60
C ARG A 111 3.85 -5.60 15.60
N GLU A 112 3.52 -5.92 16.85
CA GLU A 112 3.41 -4.95 17.93
C GLU A 112 4.75 -4.25 18.19
N ALA A 113 5.87 -4.98 18.18
CA ALA A 113 7.20 -4.40 18.32
C ALA A 113 7.54 -3.42 17.19
N LEU A 114 7.18 -3.75 15.94
CA LEU A 114 7.34 -2.85 14.79
C LEU A 114 6.38 -1.64 14.84
N ASN A 115 5.21 -1.80 15.46
CA ASN A 115 4.25 -0.72 15.64
C ASN A 115 4.62 0.20 16.81
N LYS A 116 5.44 -0.24 17.78
CA LYS A 116 5.93 0.61 18.86
C LYS A 116 6.81 1.72 18.29
N GLY A 117 6.27 2.94 18.25
CA GLY A 117 6.95 4.12 17.71
C GLY A 117 6.61 4.43 16.25
N ARG A 118 5.84 3.58 15.57
CA ARG A 118 5.29 3.92 14.24
C ARG A 118 4.02 4.75 14.43
N VAL A 119 4.05 6.01 13.97
CA VAL A 119 2.83 6.81 13.81
C VAL A 119 2.09 6.25 12.60
N THR A 120 1.01 5.51 12.85
CA THR A 120 0.18 4.90 11.80
C THR A 120 -0.63 5.93 11.05
N ASP A 121 -1.02 7.01 11.73
CA ASP A 121 -1.85 8.07 11.17
C ASP A 121 -1.04 9.30 10.75
N VAL A 122 -0.36 9.19 9.61
CA VAL A 122 0.36 10.31 8.97
C VAL A 122 -0.55 11.18 8.10
N LEU A 123 -1.75 10.68 7.78
CA LEU A 123 -2.71 11.32 6.89
C LEU A 123 -4.03 11.65 7.59
N GLY A 124 -4.06 11.68 8.93
CA GLY A 124 -5.22 12.07 9.74
C GLY A 124 -6.49 11.26 9.48
N THR A 125 -6.40 10.04 8.95
CA THR A 125 -7.55 9.24 8.52
C THR A 125 -8.33 8.63 9.68
N GLU A 126 -7.71 8.48 10.86
CA GLU A 126 -8.38 7.88 12.03
C GLU A 126 -8.97 8.93 12.98
N ASN A 127 -8.49 10.19 12.89
CA ASN A 127 -9.01 11.30 13.67
C ASN A 127 -10.25 11.91 12.98
N VAL A 128 -11.44 11.60 13.53
CA VAL A 128 -12.77 11.97 13.00
C VAL A 128 -13.05 13.48 13.02
N GLU A 129 -12.26 14.29 13.75
CA GLU A 129 -12.59 15.69 14.00
C GLU A 129 -12.36 16.62 12.80
N THR A 130 -11.48 16.27 11.85
CA THR A 130 -11.36 16.96 10.56
C THR A 130 -10.88 15.99 9.49
N SER A 131 -11.80 15.50 8.65
CA SER A 131 -11.45 14.67 7.49
C SER A 131 -10.41 15.39 6.63
N THR A 132 -9.31 14.72 6.28
CA THR A 132 -8.25 15.32 5.46
C THR A 132 -8.71 15.71 4.07
N ALA A 133 -9.78 15.10 3.57
CA ALA A 133 -10.46 15.55 2.36
C ALA A 133 -10.99 16.99 2.50
N GLU A 134 -11.57 17.33 3.66
CA GLU A 134 -12.11 18.66 3.92
C GLU A 134 -11.00 19.71 4.02
N ILE A 135 -9.87 19.37 4.66
CA ILE A 135 -8.70 20.26 4.76
C ILE A 135 -8.14 20.56 3.36
N VAL A 136 -7.98 19.53 2.52
CA VAL A 136 -7.49 19.69 1.14
C VAL A 136 -8.45 20.49 0.27
N GLU A 137 -9.77 20.33 0.47
CA GLU A 137 -10.77 21.15 -0.22
C GLU A 137 -10.71 22.62 0.19
N LEU A 138 -10.60 22.90 1.50
CA LEU A 138 -10.48 24.26 2.03
C LEU A 138 -9.21 24.93 1.51
N GLU A 139 -8.08 24.22 1.47
CA GLU A 139 -6.83 24.72 0.90
C GLU A 139 -6.99 25.09 -0.59
N LYS A 140 -7.59 24.20 -1.40
CA LYS A 140 -7.86 24.47 -2.82
C LYS A 140 -8.76 25.69 -3.02
N ARG A 141 -9.76 25.89 -2.15
CA ARG A 141 -10.64 27.07 -2.18
C ARG A 141 -9.87 28.34 -1.86
N LEU A 142 -9.03 28.33 -0.83
CA LEU A 142 -8.18 29.46 -0.45
C LEU A 142 -7.17 29.82 -1.54
N ARG A 143 -6.51 28.83 -2.14
CA ARG A 143 -5.58 29.02 -3.27
C ARG A 143 -6.25 29.69 -4.47
N LYS A 144 -7.47 29.25 -4.84
CA LYS A 144 -8.24 29.86 -5.93
C LYS A 144 -8.64 31.31 -5.62
N THR A 145 -9.01 31.61 -4.37
CA THR A 145 -9.34 32.97 -3.94
C THR A 145 -8.13 33.90 -4.03
N ALA A 146 -6.96 33.46 -3.56
CA ALA A 146 -5.72 34.21 -3.68
C ALA A 146 -5.31 34.41 -5.16
N GLN A 147 -5.38 33.36 -5.97
CA GLN A 147 -5.09 33.43 -7.40
C GLN A 147 -6.01 34.44 -8.12
N ARG A 148 -7.31 34.44 -7.81
CA ARG A 148 -8.26 35.44 -8.34
C ARG A 148 -7.86 36.87 -7.95
N GLY A 149 -7.33 37.07 -6.74
CA GLY A 149 -6.76 38.34 -6.30
C GLY A 149 -5.57 38.78 -7.15
N VAL A 150 -4.60 37.89 -7.34
CA VAL A 150 -3.40 38.16 -8.16
C VAL A 150 -3.77 38.47 -9.61
N VAL A 151 -4.67 37.70 -10.21
CA VAL A 151 -5.13 37.92 -11.60
C VAL A 151 -5.83 39.26 -11.74
N LYS A 152 -6.66 39.67 -10.76
CA LYS A 152 -7.34 40.96 -10.80
C LYS A 152 -6.35 42.13 -10.72
N LEU A 153 -5.34 42.03 -9.86
CA LEU A 153 -4.28 43.04 -9.76
C LEU A 153 -3.42 43.09 -11.01
N PHE A 154 -3.01 41.93 -11.55
CA PHE A 154 -2.23 41.86 -12.78
C PHE A 154 -2.98 42.49 -13.97
N ASN A 155 -4.27 42.18 -14.12
CA ASN A 155 -5.11 42.77 -15.16
C ASN A 155 -5.30 44.27 -14.95
N ALA A 156 -5.45 44.73 -13.71
CA ALA A 156 -5.56 46.15 -13.40
C ALA A 156 -4.28 46.92 -13.75
N VAL A 157 -3.11 46.39 -13.37
CA VAL A 157 -1.81 46.99 -13.68
C VAL A 157 -1.58 47.01 -15.19
N ARG A 158 -1.84 45.89 -15.89
CA ARG A 158 -1.71 45.83 -17.34
C ARG A 158 -2.65 46.81 -18.05
N ALA A 159 -3.91 46.90 -17.61
CA ALA A 159 -4.86 47.86 -18.17
C ALA A 159 -4.42 49.31 -17.90
N ALA A 160 -3.85 49.60 -16.73
CA ALA A 160 -3.32 50.92 -16.41
C ALA A 160 -2.09 51.27 -17.27
N GLN A 161 -1.20 50.31 -17.51
CA GLN A 161 -0.05 50.49 -18.40
C GLN A 161 -0.50 50.76 -19.84
N VAL A 162 -1.40 49.94 -20.39
CA VAL A 162 -1.90 50.11 -21.75
C VAL A 162 -2.66 51.44 -21.90
N LYS A 163 -3.52 51.81 -20.94
CA LYS A 163 -4.18 53.12 -20.95
C LYS A 163 -3.20 54.29 -20.82
N GLY A 164 -2.13 54.12 -20.04
CA GLY A 164 -1.05 55.11 -19.95
C GLY A 164 -0.29 55.27 -21.27
N GLU A 165 0.00 54.16 -21.95
CA GLU A 165 0.61 54.17 -23.28
C GLU A 165 -0.32 54.75 -24.36
N GLU A 166 -1.61 54.42 -24.32
CA GLU A 166 -2.64 54.97 -25.20
C GLU A 166 -2.80 56.47 -24.98
N ALA A 167 -2.92 56.93 -23.74
CA ALA A 167 -2.96 58.35 -23.41
C ALA A 167 -1.67 59.07 -23.85
N GLN A 168 -0.50 58.46 -23.68
CA GLN A 168 0.75 59.03 -24.21
C GLN A 168 0.78 59.06 -25.73
N ARG A 169 0.27 58.03 -26.42
CA ARG A 169 0.15 58.01 -27.89
C ARG A 169 -0.85 59.04 -28.38
N GLU A 170 -1.97 59.23 -27.70
CA GLU A 170 -2.96 60.26 -27.99
C GLU A 170 -2.37 61.65 -27.78
N VAL A 171 -1.66 61.91 -26.68
CA VAL A 171 -0.94 63.18 -26.47
C VAL A 171 0.13 63.42 -27.53
N ARG A 172 0.86 62.38 -27.96
CA ARG A 172 1.82 62.47 -29.07
C ARG A 172 1.15 62.71 -30.41
N ARG A 173 0.00 62.07 -30.69
CA ARG A 173 -0.80 62.25 -31.91
C ARG A 173 -1.48 63.61 -31.95
N ALA A 174 -1.99 64.07 -30.82
CA ALA A 174 -2.48 65.42 -30.59
C ALA A 174 -1.36 66.46 -30.64
N GLY A 175 -0.09 66.02 -30.74
CA GLY A 175 0.99 66.76 -31.38
C GLY A 175 1.25 68.13 -30.78
N VAL A 176 2.17 68.19 -29.82
CA VAL A 176 2.72 69.43 -29.24
C VAL A 176 1.63 70.27 -28.57
N VAL A 177 1.53 70.15 -27.24
CA VAL A 177 0.75 71.08 -26.40
C VAL A 177 1.12 72.51 -26.79
N GLY A 178 0.28 73.18 -27.58
CA GLY A 178 0.55 74.51 -28.12
C GLY A 178 0.46 74.70 -29.64
N MET A 179 0.36 73.64 -30.47
CA MET A 179 0.10 73.84 -31.91
C MET A 179 -1.32 74.35 -32.17
N ALA A 180 -2.34 73.80 -31.52
CA ALA A 180 -3.70 74.33 -31.59
C ALA A 180 -3.76 75.81 -31.15
N ASN A 181 -3.15 76.16 -30.01
CA ASN A 181 -3.07 77.56 -29.55
C ASN A 181 -2.25 78.46 -30.48
N ARG A 182 -1.28 77.90 -31.22
CA ARG A 182 -0.48 78.64 -32.21
C ARG A 182 -1.27 78.83 -33.51
N GLU A 183 -2.04 77.85 -33.94
CA GLU A 183 -2.97 77.95 -35.08
C GLU A 183 -4.08 78.96 -34.81
N GLU A 184 -4.67 78.97 -33.61
CA GLU A 184 -5.65 79.99 -33.20
C GLU A 184 -5.06 81.40 -33.24
N LYS A 185 -3.87 81.60 -32.66
CA LYS A 185 -3.16 82.89 -32.72
C LYS A 185 -2.80 83.31 -34.14
N VAL A 186 -2.35 82.38 -34.98
CA VAL A 186 -2.04 82.67 -36.39
C VAL A 186 -3.32 83.04 -37.15
N ASN A 187 -4.45 82.40 -36.86
CA ASN A 187 -5.74 82.74 -37.46
C ASN A 187 -6.24 84.12 -37.01
N GLU A 188 -6.04 84.51 -35.75
CA GLU A 188 -6.36 85.86 -35.27
C GLU A 188 -5.49 86.92 -35.94
N MET A 189 -4.16 86.70 -36.02
CA MET A 189 -3.24 87.60 -36.70
C MET A 189 -3.52 87.67 -38.21
N SER A 190 -3.93 86.56 -38.83
CA SER A 190 -4.33 86.53 -40.25
C SER A 190 -5.64 87.28 -40.50
N LYS A 191 -6.61 87.21 -39.57
CA LYS A 191 -7.87 87.99 -39.65
C LYS A 191 -7.61 89.47 -39.45
N GLN A 192 -6.74 89.84 -38.51
CA GLN A 192 -6.33 91.24 -38.29
C GLN A 192 -5.55 91.79 -39.48
N GLY A 193 -4.60 91.03 -40.03
CA GLY A 193 -3.85 91.43 -41.24
C GLY A 193 -4.73 91.54 -42.49
N PHE A 194 -5.78 90.72 -42.60
CA PHE A 194 -6.77 90.86 -43.67
C PHE A 194 -7.61 92.15 -43.51
N LEU A 195 -8.00 92.51 -42.28
CA LEU A 195 -8.73 93.75 -42.01
C LEU A 195 -7.86 95.00 -42.26
N GLU A 196 -6.58 94.94 -41.89
CA GLU A 196 -5.62 96.02 -42.15
C GLU A 196 -5.45 96.30 -43.65
N LEU A 197 -5.46 95.25 -44.49
CA LEU A 197 -5.40 95.38 -45.94
C LEU A 197 -6.68 96.01 -46.53
N LEU A 198 -7.82 95.80 -45.88
CA LEU A 198 -9.10 96.40 -46.25
C LEU A 198 -9.17 97.88 -45.86
N THR A 199 -8.59 98.25 -44.71
CA THR A 199 -8.60 99.63 -44.19
C THR A 199 -7.44 100.48 -44.71
N GLY A 200 -6.33 99.87 -45.13
CA GLY A 200 -5.14 100.54 -45.67
C GLY A 200 -5.16 100.77 -47.19
N SER A 201 -6.25 100.38 -47.86
CA SER A 201 -6.49 100.57 -49.31
C SER A 201 -7.30 101.85 -49.60
N GLY A 202 -7.02 102.94 -48.89
CA GLY A 202 -7.61 104.26 -49.09
C GLY A 202 -6.56 105.27 -49.55
#